data_AF-A0A767WAW4-F1
#
_entry.id   AF-A0A767WAW4-F1
#
_cell.length_a   1.000
_cell.length_b   1.000
_cell.length_c   1.000
_cell.angle_alpha   90.00
_cell.angle_beta   90.00
_cell.angle_gamma   90.00
#
_symmetry.space_group_name_H-M   'P 1'
#
loop_
_entity.id
_entity.type
_entity.pdbx_description
1 polymer ?
#
loop_
_entity_poly.entity_id
_entity_poly.type
_entity_poly.pdbx_seq_one_letter_code
_entity_poly.pdbx_strand_id
1 'polypeptide(L)'
;GTLTLLPVSLRAPAISGQLTVENGPYVVETLARACDGCLNGEFAALITGPVHKGVINDAGISFTGHTEFFEERSQAKKVVMMLATEELRVALATTHLPLRAIADAITPALLHEVIAILHHDLRTKFGIAEPRILVCGLNPHAGEGGHMGTEEIDTIIPVLDELRAQGMKLNGPLPADTLFQPKYLDNADAVLAMYHDQGLPVLKYQGFGRGVNITLGLPF
;
A
#
# COMPACT_ATOMS: atom_id res chain seq x y z
N GLY A 1 28.53 6.13 12.77
CA GLY A 1 27.36 7.03 12.67
C GLY A 1 26.87 7.39 14.05
N THR A 2 26.05 8.42 14.17
CA THR A 2 25.37 8.83 15.41
C THR A 2 23.85 8.81 15.18
N LEU A 3 23.07 8.68 16.25
CA LEU A 3 21.59 8.75 16.21
C LEU A 3 21.09 9.79 17.21
N THR A 4 20.09 10.56 16.81
CA THR A 4 19.31 11.42 17.73
C THR A 4 18.20 10.58 18.34
N LEU A 5 18.07 10.63 19.67
CA LEU A 5 17.10 9.83 20.40
C LEU A 5 15.97 10.72 20.92
N LEU A 6 14.73 10.34 20.57
CA LEU A 6 13.54 10.76 21.30
C LEU A 6 13.17 9.64 22.29
N PRO A 7 13.49 9.78 23.59
CA PRO A 7 13.39 8.67 24.52
C PRO A 7 11.94 8.32 24.84
N VAL A 8 11.62 7.02 24.76
CA VAL A 8 10.41 6.40 25.31
C VAL A 8 10.87 5.25 26.20
N SER A 9 10.41 5.20 27.44
CA SER A 9 10.91 4.22 28.41
C SER A 9 10.23 2.86 28.25
N LEU A 10 11.02 1.79 28.27
CA LEU A 10 10.49 0.42 28.40
C LEU A 10 9.73 0.24 29.71
N ARG A 11 8.83 -0.74 29.75
CA ARG A 11 8.08 -1.12 30.96
C ARG A 11 8.75 -2.28 31.71
N ALA A 12 9.55 -3.08 31.01
CA ALA A 12 10.38 -4.13 31.58
C ALA A 12 11.70 -4.27 30.80
N PRO A 13 12.79 -4.80 31.39
CA PRO A 13 14.03 -5.07 30.67
C PRO A 13 13.80 -5.94 29.42
N ALA A 14 14.42 -5.58 28.30
CA ALA A 14 14.33 -6.34 27.05
C ALA A 14 15.48 -7.34 26.92
N ILE A 15 15.17 -8.57 26.51
CA ILE A 15 16.15 -9.62 26.20
C ILE A 15 15.99 -9.99 24.72
N SER A 16 17.08 -9.93 23.95
CA SER A 16 17.05 -10.22 22.52
C SER A 16 16.48 -11.62 22.22
N GLY A 17 15.51 -11.68 21.32
CA GLY A 17 14.83 -12.92 20.92
C GLY A 17 13.71 -13.38 21.86
N GLN A 18 13.44 -12.65 22.95
CA GLN A 18 12.36 -12.97 23.90
C GLN A 18 11.29 -11.89 23.87
N LEU A 19 10.03 -12.29 23.64
CA LEU A 19 8.88 -11.39 23.70
C LEU A 19 8.51 -11.12 25.16
N THR A 20 8.26 -9.85 25.49
CA THR A 20 7.88 -9.40 26.84
C THR A 20 6.59 -8.60 26.74
N VAL A 21 5.49 -9.16 27.26
CA VAL A 21 4.12 -8.61 27.13
C VAL A 21 4.02 -7.21 27.72
N GLU A 22 4.73 -6.95 28.81
CA GLU A 22 4.77 -5.65 29.49
C GLU A 22 5.30 -4.53 28.58
N ASN A 23 6.11 -4.86 27.57
CA ASN A 23 6.64 -3.90 26.60
C ASN A 23 5.71 -3.65 25.39
N GLY A 24 4.54 -4.32 25.31
CA GLY A 24 3.51 -4.02 24.32
C GLY A 24 3.09 -2.53 24.30
N PRO A 25 2.73 -1.92 25.44
CA PRO A 25 2.46 -0.49 25.55
C PRO A 25 3.61 0.41 25.08
N TYR A 26 4.87 0.02 25.34
CA TYR A 26 6.04 0.77 24.86
C TYR A 26 6.08 0.83 23.32
N VAL A 27 5.86 -0.31 22.66
CA VAL A 27 5.83 -0.36 21.19
C VAL A 27 4.76 0.58 20.65
N VAL A 28 3.53 0.49 21.18
CA VAL A 28 2.40 1.33 20.75
C VAL A 28 2.65 2.81 21.05
N GLU A 29 3.26 3.15 22.19
CA GLU A 29 3.64 4.52 22.53
C GLU A 29 4.64 5.11 21.54
N THR A 30 5.66 4.34 21.12
CA THR A 30 6.60 4.80 20.09
C THR A 30 5.93 5.07 18.74
N LEU A 31 4.98 4.20 18.33
CA LEU A 31 4.22 4.40 17.10
C LEU A 31 3.33 5.64 17.20
N ALA A 32 2.64 5.83 18.33
CA ALA A 32 1.79 6.98 18.58
C ALA A 32 2.58 8.28 18.51
N ARG A 33 3.71 8.35 19.22
CA ARG A 33 4.55 9.55 19.27
C ARG A 33 5.15 9.91 17.90
N ALA A 34 5.55 8.91 17.13
CA ALA A 34 6.10 9.10 15.80
C ALA A 34 5.02 9.57 14.81
N CYS A 35 3.81 9.00 14.88
CA CYS A 35 2.66 9.44 14.11
C CYS A 35 2.29 10.89 14.43
N ASP A 36 2.13 11.22 15.72
CA ASP A 36 1.77 12.58 16.16
C ASP A 36 2.83 13.61 15.74
N GLY A 37 4.11 13.25 15.79
CA GLY A 37 5.18 14.12 15.31
C GLY A 37 5.09 14.40 13.81
N CYS A 38 4.71 13.41 12.99
CA CYS A 38 4.47 13.65 11.57
C CYS A 38 3.23 14.53 11.35
N LEU A 39 2.13 14.27 12.07
CA LEU A 39 0.90 15.07 11.98
C LEU A 39 1.11 16.53 12.38
N ASN A 40 1.98 16.78 13.37
CA ASN A 40 2.31 18.12 13.84
C ASN A 40 3.41 18.81 12.99
N GLY A 41 3.92 18.17 11.94
CA GLY A 41 5.01 18.71 11.12
C GLY A 41 6.37 18.74 11.82
N GLU A 42 6.51 18.06 12.96
CA GLU A 42 7.78 17.91 13.68
C GLU A 42 8.73 16.96 12.93
N PHE A 43 8.18 15.92 12.30
CA PHE A 43 8.92 14.93 11.52
C PHE A 43 8.48 14.96 10.05
N ALA A 44 9.46 14.92 9.14
CA ALA A 44 9.18 14.99 7.69
C ALA A 44 8.69 13.66 7.09
N ALA A 45 9.01 12.54 7.73
CA ALA A 45 8.60 11.20 7.30
C ALA A 45 8.71 10.20 8.46
N LEU A 46 8.00 9.09 8.34
CA LEU A 46 8.05 7.98 9.30
C LEU A 46 8.56 6.70 8.64
N ILE A 47 9.58 6.09 9.25
CA ILE A 47 10.11 4.79 8.86
C ILE A 47 9.94 3.84 10.04
N THR A 48 9.24 2.73 9.84
CA THR A 48 8.97 1.75 10.90
C THR A 48 9.87 0.52 10.78
N GLY A 49 10.44 0.09 11.90
CA GLY A 49 10.95 -1.28 12.05
C GLY A 49 9.82 -2.31 12.16
N PRO A 50 10.14 -3.62 12.16
CA PRO A 50 9.14 -4.66 12.37
C PRO A 50 8.60 -4.62 13.80
N VAL A 51 7.30 -4.91 13.96
CA VAL A 51 6.65 -5.11 15.26
C VAL A 51 5.95 -6.47 15.29
N HIS A 52 5.79 -7.04 16.48
CA HIS A 52 5.13 -8.31 16.66
C HIS A 52 3.68 -8.11 17.13
N LYS A 53 2.70 -8.37 16.26
CA LYS A 53 1.28 -8.15 16.57
C LYS A 53 0.79 -8.97 17.77
N GLY A 54 1.24 -10.23 17.90
CA GLY A 54 0.82 -11.15 18.98
C GLY A 54 1.08 -10.56 20.37
N VAL A 55 2.35 -10.31 20.73
CA VAL A 55 2.72 -9.71 22.03
C VAL A 55 2.00 -8.39 22.35
N ILE A 56 1.64 -7.56 21.35
CA ILE A 56 0.86 -6.33 21.59
C ILE A 56 -0.59 -6.68 21.98
N ASN A 57 -1.21 -7.63 21.27
CA ASN A 57 -2.56 -8.12 21.59
C ASN A 57 -2.59 -8.87 22.93
N ASP A 58 -1.57 -9.68 23.23
CA ASP A 58 -1.42 -10.37 24.52
C ASP A 58 -1.30 -9.38 25.70
N ALA A 59 -0.82 -8.17 25.44
CA ALA A 59 -0.79 -7.07 26.40
C ALA A 59 -2.16 -6.38 26.61
N GLY A 60 -3.22 -6.90 25.97
CA GLY A 60 -4.57 -6.35 26.03
C GLY A 60 -4.79 -5.14 25.12
N ILE A 61 -3.90 -4.88 24.16
CA ILE A 61 -4.03 -3.77 23.21
C ILE A 61 -4.45 -4.31 21.84
N SER A 62 -5.65 -3.95 21.39
CA SER A 62 -6.12 -4.31 20.05
C SER A 62 -5.20 -3.69 18.99
N PHE A 63 -4.48 -4.53 18.24
CA PHE A 63 -3.53 -4.08 17.23
C PHE A 63 -3.53 -5.00 16.01
N THR A 64 -4.03 -4.48 14.89
CA THR A 64 -4.09 -5.20 13.61
C THR A 64 -2.79 -5.10 12.83
N GLY A 65 -2.10 -3.96 12.88
CA GLY A 65 -0.90 -3.69 12.10
C GLY A 65 -0.54 -2.21 12.08
N HIS A 66 0.63 -1.90 11.51
CA HIS A 66 1.10 -0.52 11.37
C HIS A 66 0.14 0.33 10.56
N THR A 67 -0.27 -0.17 9.39
CA THR A 67 -1.12 0.53 8.44
C THR A 67 -2.43 0.95 9.10
N GLU A 68 -3.11 0.01 9.75
CA GLU A 68 -4.40 0.27 10.41
C GLU A 68 -4.24 1.22 11.61
N PHE A 69 -3.15 1.05 12.39
CA PHE A 69 -2.86 1.95 13.51
C PHE A 69 -2.66 3.40 13.06
N PHE A 70 -1.88 3.62 11.99
CA PHE A 70 -1.65 4.97 11.48
C PHE A 70 -2.86 5.54 10.76
N GLU A 71 -3.61 4.72 10.02
CA GLU A 71 -4.86 5.13 9.38
C GLU A 71 -5.85 5.66 10.41
N GLU A 72 -6.11 4.90 11.48
CA GLU A 72 -7.01 5.30 12.57
C GLU A 72 -6.51 6.58 13.27
N ARG A 73 -5.23 6.60 13.68
CA ARG A 73 -4.68 7.70 14.46
C ARG A 73 -4.58 9.01 13.67
N SER A 74 -4.28 8.92 12.37
CA SER A 74 -4.23 10.07 11.47
C SER A 74 -5.60 10.50 10.95
N GLN A 75 -6.65 9.73 11.24
CA GLN A 75 -8.00 9.92 10.70
C GLN A 75 -8.02 9.89 9.16
N ALA A 76 -7.06 9.17 8.55
CA ALA A 76 -7.08 8.94 7.12
C ALA A 76 -8.33 8.12 6.77
N LYS A 77 -9.05 8.53 5.73
CA LYS A 77 -10.28 7.84 5.32
C LYS A 77 -9.99 6.47 4.73
N LYS A 78 -8.88 6.38 4.00
CA LYS A 78 -8.42 5.19 3.29
C LYS A 78 -6.92 5.28 3.08
N VAL A 79 -6.26 4.14 3.22
CA VAL A 79 -4.87 3.95 2.81
C VAL A 79 -4.73 2.95 1.68
N VAL A 80 -3.68 3.14 0.86
CA VAL A 80 -3.32 2.22 -0.23
C VAL A 80 -1.93 1.66 0.04
N MET A 81 -1.82 0.34 0.06
CA MET A 81 -0.53 -0.34 0.19
C MET A 81 0.19 -0.34 -1.16
N MET A 82 1.44 0.12 -1.15
CA MET A 82 2.33 0.06 -2.29
C MET A 82 3.66 -0.57 -1.89
N LEU A 83 4.11 -1.56 -2.66
CA LEU A 83 5.50 -2.01 -2.57
C LEU A 83 6.31 -1.31 -3.66
N ALA A 84 7.52 -0.91 -3.31
CA ALA A 84 8.42 -0.25 -4.24
C ALA A 84 9.85 -0.80 -4.15
N THR A 85 10.51 -0.89 -5.28
CA THR A 85 11.97 -0.98 -5.43
C THR A 85 12.46 0.32 -6.07
N GLU A 86 13.76 0.39 -6.37
CA GLU A 86 14.30 1.52 -7.16
C GLU A 86 13.66 1.62 -8.56
N GLU A 87 13.25 0.49 -9.13
CA GLU A 87 12.82 0.39 -10.53
C GLU A 87 11.32 0.19 -10.72
N LEU A 88 10.62 -0.35 -9.71
CA LEU A 88 9.22 -0.76 -9.85
C LEU A 88 8.40 -0.37 -8.62
N ARG A 89 7.22 0.22 -8.85
CA ARG A 89 6.21 0.51 -7.84
C ARG A 89 4.93 -0.27 -8.16
N VAL A 90 4.43 -1.05 -7.21
CA VAL A 90 3.19 -1.82 -7.33
C VAL A 90 2.27 -1.48 -6.17
N ALA A 91 1.21 -0.74 -6.46
CA ALA A 91 0.08 -0.52 -5.57
C ALA A 91 -0.95 -1.64 -5.70
N LEU A 92 -1.73 -1.88 -4.65
CA LEU A 92 -2.72 -2.94 -4.58
C LEU A 92 -4.12 -2.37 -4.35
N ALA A 93 -5.09 -2.73 -5.19
CA ALA A 93 -6.50 -2.41 -4.95
C ALA A 93 -7.06 -3.18 -3.74
N THR A 94 -6.66 -4.44 -3.58
CA THR A 94 -6.96 -5.27 -2.42
C THR A 94 -5.69 -5.88 -1.83
N THR A 95 -5.64 -6.00 -0.50
CA THR A 95 -4.47 -6.50 0.22
C THR A 95 -4.70 -7.93 0.76
N HIS A 96 -4.87 -8.10 2.06
CA HIS A 96 -4.93 -9.41 2.72
C HIS A 96 -6.37 -9.97 2.72
N LEU A 97 -6.87 -10.31 1.53
CA LEU A 97 -8.16 -10.99 1.36
C LEU A 97 -7.98 -12.46 0.93
N PRO A 98 -8.87 -13.37 1.37
CA PRO A 98 -8.97 -14.68 0.73
C PRO A 98 -9.28 -14.52 -0.76
N LEU A 99 -8.66 -15.34 -1.62
CA LEU A 99 -8.81 -15.22 -3.08
C LEU A 99 -10.27 -15.17 -3.55
N ARG A 100 -11.14 -15.97 -2.93
CA ARG A 100 -12.58 -16.04 -3.23
C ARG A 100 -13.36 -14.75 -2.99
N ALA A 101 -12.82 -13.81 -2.22
CA ALA A 101 -13.47 -12.55 -1.85
C ALA A 101 -12.99 -11.37 -2.70
N ILE A 102 -12.00 -11.56 -3.57
CA ILE A 102 -11.38 -10.48 -4.33
C ILE A 102 -12.37 -9.90 -5.33
N ALA A 103 -13.04 -10.74 -6.12
CA ALA A 103 -13.93 -10.27 -7.19
C ALA A 103 -15.03 -9.35 -6.64
N ASP A 104 -15.72 -9.76 -5.58
CA ASP A 104 -16.75 -8.97 -4.92
C ASP A 104 -16.23 -7.68 -4.26
N ALA A 105 -14.93 -7.64 -3.93
CA ALA A 105 -14.32 -6.45 -3.33
C ALA A 105 -13.97 -5.37 -4.38
N ILE A 106 -13.77 -5.75 -5.65
CA ILE A 106 -13.48 -4.80 -6.74
C ILE A 106 -14.77 -4.09 -7.14
N THR A 107 -15.01 -2.96 -6.50
CA THR A 107 -16.17 -2.10 -6.75
C THR A 107 -15.75 -0.77 -7.38
N PRO A 108 -16.66 -0.06 -8.08
CA PRO A 108 -16.37 1.26 -8.60
C PRO A 108 -15.86 2.24 -7.53
N ALA A 109 -16.49 2.22 -6.35
CA ALA A 109 -16.11 3.06 -5.22
C ALA A 109 -14.69 2.78 -4.72
N LEU A 110 -14.32 1.49 -4.59
CA LEU A 110 -12.96 1.11 -4.19
C LEU A 110 -11.93 1.61 -5.21
N LEU A 111 -12.16 1.37 -6.51
CA LEU A 111 -11.21 1.72 -7.55
C LEU A 111 -11.03 3.24 -7.66
N HIS A 112 -12.12 4.01 -7.58
CA HIS A 112 -12.06 5.47 -7.53
C HIS A 112 -11.18 5.96 -6.39
N GLU A 113 -11.39 5.46 -5.18
CA GLU A 113 -10.64 5.88 -4.00
C GLU A 113 -9.15 5.47 -4.09
N VAL A 114 -8.88 4.22 -4.48
CA VAL A 114 -7.51 3.71 -4.60
C VAL A 114 -6.72 4.46 -5.67
N ILE A 115 -7.30 4.66 -6.86
CA ILE A 115 -6.60 5.33 -7.96
C ILE A 115 -6.41 6.81 -7.64
N ALA A 116 -7.40 7.46 -7.02
CA ALA A 116 -7.26 8.86 -6.59
C ALA A 116 -6.11 9.03 -5.58
N ILE A 117 -6.00 8.15 -4.58
CA ILE A 117 -4.90 8.17 -3.60
C ILE A 117 -3.56 7.90 -4.29
N LEU A 118 -3.48 6.86 -5.13
CA LEU A 118 -2.24 6.52 -5.83
C LEU A 118 -1.77 7.69 -6.71
N HIS A 119 -2.66 8.26 -7.51
CA HIS A 119 -2.34 9.40 -8.37
C HIS A 119 -1.96 10.64 -7.56
N HIS A 120 -2.68 10.92 -6.46
CA HIS A 120 -2.36 12.03 -5.56
C HIS A 120 -0.96 11.89 -4.95
N ASP A 121 -0.66 10.75 -4.34
CA ASP A 121 0.61 10.54 -3.63
C ASP A 121 1.80 10.43 -4.60
N LEU A 122 1.62 9.87 -5.81
CA LEU A 122 2.66 9.93 -6.84
C LEU A 122 3.05 11.38 -7.19
N ARG A 123 2.10 12.32 -7.11
CA ARG A 123 2.38 13.74 -7.32
C ARG A 123 3.02 14.39 -6.10
N THR A 124 2.41 14.22 -4.93
CA THR A 124 2.77 15.00 -3.73
C THR A 124 3.94 14.40 -2.97
N LYS A 125 4.08 13.07 -2.94
CA LYS A 125 5.13 12.36 -2.20
C LYS A 125 6.28 11.89 -3.09
N PHE A 126 6.00 11.57 -4.36
CA PHE A 126 7.04 11.15 -5.31
C PHE A 126 7.48 12.27 -6.28
N GLY A 127 6.81 13.42 -6.26
CA GLY A 127 7.17 14.56 -7.11
C GLY A 127 6.91 14.36 -8.60
N ILE A 128 6.05 13.40 -8.97
CA ILE A 128 5.76 13.06 -10.37
C ILE A 128 4.60 13.93 -10.85
N ALA A 129 4.90 14.96 -11.65
CA ALA A 129 3.90 15.95 -12.05
C ALA A 129 2.73 15.39 -12.87
N GLU A 130 2.95 14.35 -13.67
CA GLU A 130 1.92 13.70 -14.49
C GLU A 130 2.07 12.17 -14.44
N PRO A 131 1.64 11.51 -13.34
CA PRO A 131 1.87 10.08 -13.15
C PRO A 131 1.20 9.23 -14.21
N ARG A 132 1.97 8.29 -14.77
CA ARG A 132 1.52 7.24 -15.70
C ARG A 132 1.33 5.96 -14.93
N ILE A 133 0.08 5.50 -14.81
CA ILE A 133 -0.27 4.33 -14.02
C ILE A 133 -0.73 3.22 -14.96
N LEU A 134 -0.05 2.08 -14.92
CA LEU A 134 -0.53 0.85 -15.55
C LEU A 134 -1.52 0.16 -14.62
N VAL A 135 -2.65 -0.30 -15.14
CA VAL A 135 -3.71 -0.95 -14.35
C VAL A 135 -3.94 -2.35 -14.88
N CYS A 136 -3.81 -3.36 -14.01
CA CYS A 136 -4.15 -4.73 -14.35
C CYS A 136 -5.67 -4.90 -14.53
N GLY A 137 -6.09 -5.82 -15.40
CA GLY A 137 -7.41 -6.45 -15.26
C GLY A 137 -7.48 -7.28 -13.98
N LEU A 138 -8.68 -7.59 -13.52
CA LEU A 138 -8.90 -8.57 -12.47
C LEU A 138 -8.70 -9.99 -13.01
N ASN A 139 -9.28 -10.25 -14.17
CA ASN A 139 -9.32 -11.55 -14.80
C ASN A 139 -8.08 -11.82 -15.67
N PRO A 140 -7.72 -13.09 -15.91
CA PRO A 140 -6.78 -13.45 -16.96
C PRO A 140 -7.17 -12.80 -18.29
N HIS A 141 -6.18 -12.36 -19.06
CA HIS A 141 -6.41 -11.65 -20.32
C HIS A 141 -7.31 -10.39 -20.20
N ALA A 142 -7.43 -9.82 -19.00
CA ALA A 142 -8.35 -8.72 -18.71
C ALA A 142 -9.79 -9.03 -19.18
N GLY A 143 -10.24 -10.25 -18.92
CA GLY A 143 -11.60 -10.71 -19.20
C GLY A 143 -11.85 -11.18 -20.64
N GLU A 144 -10.88 -11.03 -21.55
CA GLU A 144 -10.99 -11.45 -22.97
C GLU A 144 -12.31 -10.99 -23.61
N GLY A 145 -12.62 -9.69 -23.52
CA GLY A 145 -13.86 -9.13 -24.07
C GLY A 145 -15.14 -9.64 -23.40
N GLY A 146 -15.08 -10.14 -22.17
CA GLY A 146 -16.21 -10.69 -21.42
C GLY A 146 -16.27 -12.22 -21.41
N HIS A 147 -15.39 -12.90 -22.14
CA HIS A 147 -15.37 -14.36 -22.22
C HIS A 147 -14.74 -15.03 -20.98
N MET A 148 -13.93 -14.30 -20.22
CA MET A 148 -13.24 -14.78 -19.01
C MET A 148 -13.57 -13.92 -17.78
N GLY A 149 -14.83 -13.52 -17.62
CA GLY A 149 -15.28 -12.61 -16.57
C GLY A 149 -15.70 -11.26 -17.14
N THR A 150 -16.51 -10.50 -16.39
CA THR A 150 -17.14 -9.26 -16.86
C THR A 150 -16.76 -8.04 -16.02
N GLU A 151 -16.00 -8.23 -14.95
CA GLU A 151 -15.60 -7.17 -14.02
C GLU A 151 -14.82 -6.04 -14.70
N GLU A 152 -14.06 -6.34 -15.76
CA GLU A 152 -13.45 -5.31 -16.59
C GLU A 152 -14.48 -4.41 -17.27
N ILE A 153 -15.51 -5.01 -17.89
CA ILE A 153 -16.54 -4.28 -18.64
C ILE A 153 -17.47 -3.53 -17.69
N ASP A 154 -17.90 -4.20 -16.62
CA ASP A 154 -18.95 -3.72 -15.74
C ASP A 154 -18.42 -2.73 -14.69
N THR A 155 -17.12 -2.77 -14.37
CA THR A 155 -16.55 -1.97 -13.28
C THR A 155 -15.23 -1.28 -13.62
N ILE A 156 -14.20 -2.02 -14.06
CA ILE A 156 -12.84 -1.44 -14.18
C ILE A 156 -12.77 -0.40 -15.31
N ILE A 157 -13.21 -0.75 -16.52
CA ILE A 157 -13.18 0.13 -17.70
C ILE A 157 -13.97 1.42 -17.44
N PRO A 158 -15.23 1.38 -16.96
CA PRO A 158 -15.98 2.60 -16.64
C PRO A 158 -15.23 3.54 -15.68
N VAL A 159 -14.66 3.01 -14.59
CA VAL A 159 -13.90 3.82 -13.62
C VAL A 159 -12.65 4.44 -14.26
N LEU A 160 -11.90 3.66 -15.04
CA LEU A 160 -10.70 4.17 -15.70
C LEU A 160 -11.04 5.28 -16.71
N ASP A 161 -12.12 5.13 -17.46
CA ASP A 161 -12.55 6.13 -18.44
C ASP A 161 -13.00 7.44 -17.77
N GLU A 162 -13.73 7.35 -16.66
CA GLU A 162 -14.10 8.51 -15.84
C GLU A 162 -12.88 9.26 -15.32
N LEU A 163 -11.87 8.55 -14.81
CA LEU A 163 -10.65 9.15 -14.27
C LEU A 163 -9.72 9.68 -15.37
N ARG A 164 -9.69 9.04 -16.55
CA ARG A 164 -9.02 9.58 -17.74
C ARG A 164 -9.64 10.89 -18.20
N ALA A 165 -10.96 11.01 -18.15
CA ALA A 165 -11.65 12.26 -18.48
C ALA A 165 -11.28 13.41 -17.53
N GLN A 166 -10.79 13.10 -16.33
CA GLN A 166 -10.23 14.06 -15.36
C GLN A 166 -8.74 14.36 -15.60
N GLY A 167 -8.12 13.79 -16.64
CA GLY A 167 -6.74 14.01 -17.03
C GLY A 167 -5.73 13.00 -16.49
N MET A 168 -6.16 11.93 -15.80
CA MET A 168 -5.23 10.91 -15.30
C MET A 168 -4.70 10.03 -16.45
N LYS A 169 -3.37 9.79 -16.47
CA LYS A 169 -2.73 8.92 -17.46
C LYS A 169 -2.80 7.45 -17.01
N LEU A 170 -3.97 6.84 -17.17
CA LEU A 170 -4.23 5.45 -16.81
C LEU A 170 -4.19 4.55 -18.05
N ASN A 171 -3.32 3.55 -18.07
CA ASN A 171 -3.22 2.57 -19.16
C ASN A 171 -3.70 1.20 -18.68
N GLY A 172 -4.82 0.71 -19.22
CA GLY A 172 -5.46 -0.55 -18.85
C GLY A 172 -6.99 -0.56 -19.01
N PRO A 173 -7.67 -1.61 -18.51
CA PRO A 173 -7.06 -2.78 -17.88
C PRO A 173 -6.20 -3.57 -18.88
N LEU A 174 -5.02 -4.01 -18.44
CA LEU A 174 -4.13 -4.88 -19.22
C LEU A 174 -4.06 -6.28 -18.60
N PRO A 175 -3.82 -7.34 -19.39
CA PRO A 175 -3.46 -8.65 -18.85
C PRO A 175 -2.20 -8.54 -17.97
N ALA A 176 -2.26 -9.04 -16.74
CA ALA A 176 -1.18 -8.88 -15.78
C ALA A 176 0.15 -9.48 -16.27
N ASP A 177 0.10 -10.65 -16.89
CA ASP A 177 1.24 -11.36 -17.51
C ASP A 177 1.87 -10.59 -18.69
N THR A 178 1.10 -9.72 -19.33
CA THR A 178 1.58 -8.82 -20.38
C THR A 178 2.13 -7.52 -19.81
N LEU A 179 1.43 -6.93 -18.83
CA LEU A 179 1.75 -5.63 -18.22
C LEU A 179 3.14 -5.61 -17.58
N PHE A 180 3.54 -6.69 -16.90
CA PHE A 180 4.82 -6.76 -16.19
C PHE A 180 6.05 -6.98 -17.09
N GLN A 181 5.93 -6.81 -18.41
CA GLN A 181 7.06 -6.83 -19.33
C GLN A 181 7.79 -5.48 -19.35
N PRO A 182 9.14 -5.45 -19.46
CA PRO A 182 9.93 -4.22 -19.42
C PRO A 182 9.43 -3.10 -20.35
N LYS A 183 9.05 -3.45 -21.59
CA LYS A 183 8.54 -2.48 -22.58
C LYS A 183 7.37 -1.60 -22.10
N TYR A 184 6.54 -2.12 -21.19
CA TYR A 184 5.45 -1.35 -20.57
C TYR A 184 5.92 -0.65 -19.30
N LEU A 185 6.67 -1.35 -18.45
CA LEU A 185 7.16 -0.83 -17.16
C LEU A 185 8.06 0.39 -17.34
N ASP A 186 8.91 0.42 -18.38
CA ASP A 186 9.81 1.54 -18.69
C ASP A 186 9.07 2.87 -18.93
N ASN A 187 7.78 2.80 -19.25
CA ASN A 187 6.92 3.95 -19.52
C ASN A 187 5.88 4.21 -18.42
N ALA A 188 6.04 3.58 -17.26
CA ALA A 188 5.11 3.69 -16.13
C ALA A 188 5.80 4.18 -14.87
N ASP A 189 5.06 4.94 -14.07
CA ASP A 189 5.53 5.45 -12.79
C ASP A 189 5.08 4.55 -11.62
N ALA A 190 3.95 3.85 -11.81
CA ALA A 190 3.44 2.80 -10.94
C ALA A 190 2.55 1.80 -11.69
N VAL A 191 2.40 0.61 -11.11
CA VAL A 191 1.41 -0.39 -11.48
C VAL A 191 0.35 -0.48 -10.38
N LEU A 192 -0.92 -0.55 -10.76
CA LEU A 192 -2.01 -0.94 -9.88
C LEU A 192 -2.44 -2.38 -10.19
N ALA A 193 -2.12 -3.29 -9.28
CA ALA A 193 -2.61 -4.65 -9.32
C ALA A 193 -3.95 -4.76 -8.55
N MET A 194 -4.85 -5.61 -9.01
CA MET A 194 -6.16 -5.80 -8.39
C MET A 194 -6.07 -6.53 -7.05
N TYR A 195 -5.07 -7.40 -6.88
CA TYR A 195 -4.87 -8.17 -5.65
C TYR A 195 -3.40 -8.49 -5.36
N HIS A 196 -3.14 -8.88 -4.11
CA HIS A 196 -1.81 -9.11 -3.56
C HIS A 196 -0.90 -10.00 -4.42
N ASP A 197 -1.34 -11.22 -4.72
CA ASP A 197 -0.52 -12.19 -5.46
C ASP A 197 -0.45 -11.91 -6.97
N GLN A 198 -1.19 -10.93 -7.48
CA GLN A 198 -1.09 -10.53 -8.89
C GLN A 198 0.17 -9.70 -9.17
N GLY A 199 0.57 -8.85 -8.22
CA GLY A 199 1.66 -7.90 -8.43
C GLY A 199 2.92 -8.18 -7.62
N LEU A 200 2.78 -8.69 -6.39
CA LEU A 200 3.93 -8.83 -5.49
C LEU A 200 4.93 -9.93 -5.85
N PRO A 201 4.54 -11.06 -6.49
CA PRO A 201 5.52 -12.05 -6.94
C PRO A 201 6.56 -11.47 -7.90
N VAL A 202 6.13 -10.65 -8.87
CA VAL A 202 7.02 -9.99 -9.84
C VAL A 202 7.95 -9.01 -9.14
N LEU A 203 7.41 -8.14 -8.27
CA LEU A 203 8.21 -7.16 -7.55
C LEU A 203 9.24 -7.82 -6.64
N LYS A 204 8.86 -8.88 -5.91
CA LYS A 204 9.78 -9.62 -5.03
C LYS A 204 10.84 -10.38 -5.82
N TYR A 205 10.51 -10.87 -7.01
CA TYR A 205 11.48 -11.52 -7.89
C TYR A 205 12.53 -10.52 -8.41
N GLN A 206 12.09 -9.35 -8.89
CA GLN A 206 13.00 -8.30 -9.39
C GLN A 206 13.84 -7.68 -8.26
N GLY A 207 13.24 -7.47 -7.08
CA GLY A 207 13.81 -6.65 -6.01
C GLY A 207 14.11 -7.38 -4.72
N PHE A 208 14.40 -8.68 -4.76
CA PHE A 208 14.55 -9.50 -3.55
C PHE A 208 15.48 -8.83 -2.51
N GLY A 209 14.96 -8.59 -1.30
CA GLY A 209 15.67 -7.95 -0.19
C GLY A 209 15.73 -6.41 -0.20
N ARG A 210 15.28 -5.74 -1.26
CA ARG A 210 15.32 -4.27 -1.41
C ARG A 210 13.93 -3.61 -1.55
N GLY A 211 12.87 -4.40 -1.49
CA GLY A 211 11.50 -3.89 -1.54
C GLY A 211 11.12 -3.16 -0.24
N VAL A 212 10.55 -1.97 -0.38
CA VAL A 212 10.00 -1.17 0.72
C VAL A 212 8.47 -1.19 0.62
N ASN A 213 7.79 -1.33 1.76
CA ASN A 213 6.36 -1.11 1.86
C ASN A 213 6.08 0.36 2.20
N ILE A 214 5.24 1.00 1.40
CA ILE A 214 4.87 2.41 1.50
C ILE A 214 3.35 2.49 1.65
N THR A 215 2.90 3.18 2.70
CA THR A 215 1.49 3.43 2.96
C THR A 215 1.09 4.77 2.35
N LEU A 216 0.32 4.73 1.27
CA LEU A 216 -0.23 5.92 0.63
C LEU A 216 -1.55 6.35 1.30
N GLY A 217 -1.92 7.62 1.16
CA GLY A 217 -3.17 8.18 1.69
C GLY A 217 -3.09 8.73 3.12
N LEU A 218 -2.00 8.45 3.85
CA LEU A 218 -1.71 9.14 5.11
C LEU A 218 -1.35 10.62 4.83
N PRO A 219 -1.62 11.55 5.76
CA PRO A 219 -1.35 12.98 5.58
C PRO A 219 0.14 13.38 5.69
N PHE A 220 1.05 12.39 5.73
CA PHE A 220 2.49 12.54 5.82
C PHE A 220 3.21 11.53 4.92
#